data_AF-A0A6L9QTI9-F1
#
_entry.id   AF-A0A6L9QTI9-F1
#
_cell.length_a   1.000
_cell.length_b   1.000
_cell.length_c   1.000
_cell.angle_alpha   90.00
_cell.angle_beta   90.00
_cell.angle_gamma   90.00
#
_symmetry.space_group_name_H-M   'P 1'
#
loop_
_entity.id
_entity.type
_entity.pdbx_description
1 polymer ?
#
loop_
_entity_poly.entity_id
_entity_poly.type
_entity_poly.pdbx_seq_one_letter_code
_entity_poly.pdbx_strand_id
1 'polypeptide(L)'
;MVRVLGAWGAALLVWLVGFAIVARLASRADGGSFAVPDRIFRLDLPWIAISVLMVAAAAAVQRDRTSRPRWLAALLAVPLLAIAAGAAAPLGDGGVLPTALYVLEGAAGAAVGLILVVLIRVKAKGTGGYW
;
A
#
# COMPACT_ATOMS: atom_id res chain seq x y z
N MET A 1 4.33 -17.39 -13.66
CA MET A 1 5.34 -16.38 -13.26
C MET A 1 5.00 -15.00 -13.80
N VAL A 2 4.64 -14.86 -15.08
CA VAL A 2 4.24 -13.57 -15.69
C VAL A 2 3.17 -12.82 -14.89
N ARG A 3 2.13 -13.50 -14.39
CA ARG A 3 1.08 -12.85 -13.57
C ARG A 3 1.57 -12.35 -12.20
N VAL A 4 2.54 -13.04 -11.60
CA VAL A 4 3.16 -12.63 -10.33
C VAL A 4 4.01 -11.38 -10.54
N LEU A 5 4.82 -11.37 -11.60
CA LEU A 5 5.60 -10.20 -12.00
C LEU A 5 4.68 -9.02 -12.35
N GLY A 6 3.56 -9.27 -13.03
CA GLY A 6 2.55 -8.24 -13.31
C GLY A 6 1.90 -7.68 -12.05
N ALA A 7 1.60 -8.52 -11.06
CA ALA A 7 1.04 -8.08 -9.78
C ALA A 7 2.04 -7.22 -8.99
N TRP A 8 3.31 -7.64 -8.97
CA TRP A 8 4.41 -6.87 -8.40
C TRP A 8 4.61 -5.54 -9.12
N GLY A 9 4.59 -5.53 -10.46
CA GLY A 9 4.68 -4.32 -11.26
C GLY A 9 3.52 -3.36 -11.01
N ALA A 10 2.29 -3.86 -10.91
CA ALA A 10 1.12 -3.05 -10.60
C ALA A 10 1.21 -2.42 -9.19
N ALA A 11 1.62 -3.19 -8.18
CA ALA A 11 1.87 -2.66 -6.84
C ALA A 11 2.96 -1.58 -6.85
N LEU A 12 4.06 -1.83 -7.56
CA LEU A 12 5.18 -0.89 -7.66
C LEU A 12 4.76 0.41 -8.36
N LEU A 13 3.96 0.34 -9.41
CA LEU A 13 3.42 1.53 -10.09
C LEU A 13 2.55 2.37 -9.16
N VAL A 14 1.65 1.73 -8.41
CA VAL A 14 0.82 2.42 -7.40
C VAL A 14 1.71 3.08 -6.36
N TRP A 15 2.73 2.37 -5.87
CA TRP A 15 3.67 2.92 -4.91
C TRP A 15 4.42 4.14 -5.46
N LEU A 16 5.00 4.05 -6.66
CA LEU A 16 5.77 5.14 -7.26
C LEU A 16 4.92 6.40 -7.46
N VAL A 17 3.72 6.24 -8.02
CA VAL A 17 2.80 7.37 -8.25
C VAL A 17 2.32 7.95 -6.93
N GLY A 18 1.88 7.10 -6.01
CA GLY A 18 1.39 7.52 -4.71
C GLY A 18 2.46 8.22 -3.88
N PHE A 19 3.66 7.62 -3.81
CA PHE A 19 4.79 8.17 -3.08
C PHE A 19 5.25 9.51 -3.65
N ALA A 20 5.26 9.68 -4.98
CA ALA A 20 5.55 10.97 -5.60
C ALA A 20 4.53 12.06 -5.22
N ILE A 21 3.23 11.70 -5.11
CA ILE A 21 2.19 12.62 -4.63
C ILE A 21 2.45 12.99 -3.17
N VAL A 22 2.72 12.01 -2.30
CA VAL A 22 3.03 12.24 -0.88
C VAL A 22 4.26 13.12 -0.72
N ALA A 23 5.35 12.84 -1.44
CA ALA A 23 6.57 13.64 -1.41
C ALA A 23 6.30 15.11 -1.81
N ARG A 24 5.45 15.33 -2.82
CA ARG A 24 5.04 16.68 -3.27
C ARG A 24 4.15 17.38 -2.25
N LEU A 25 3.28 16.65 -1.55
CA LEU A 25 2.47 17.19 -0.47
C LEU A 25 3.34 17.53 0.75
N ALA A 26 4.36 16.72 1.01
CA ALA A 26 5.33 16.91 2.08
C ALA A 26 6.19 18.16 1.87
N SER A 27 6.66 18.39 0.64
CA SER A 27 7.55 19.52 0.31
C SER A 27 6.88 20.91 0.39
N ARG A 28 5.58 20.98 0.66
CA ARG A 28 4.78 22.22 0.76
C ARG A 28 4.50 22.65 2.20
N ALA A 29 5.16 22.04 3.18
CA ALA A 29 5.12 22.53 4.55
C ALA A 29 6.19 23.61 4.76
N ASP A 30 5.74 24.83 4.99
CA ASP A 30 6.59 25.93 5.39
C ASP A 30 7.16 25.64 6.79
N GLY A 31 8.49 25.64 6.94
CA GLY A 31 9.16 25.58 8.24
C GLY A 31 9.49 24.20 8.81
N GLY A 32 9.34 23.12 8.04
CA GLY A 32 9.88 21.79 8.40
C GLY A 32 9.12 21.02 9.49
N SER A 33 8.04 21.58 10.03
CA SER A 33 7.19 20.96 11.04
C SER A 33 5.72 21.03 10.62
N PHE A 34 5.06 19.88 10.53
CA PHE A 34 3.62 19.83 10.27
C PHE A 34 2.85 20.02 11.58
N ALA A 35 1.83 20.88 11.57
CA ALA A 35 0.76 20.79 12.55
C ALA A 35 0.13 19.38 12.49
N VAL A 36 -0.26 18.81 13.64
CA VAL A 36 -0.81 17.44 13.74
C VAL A 36 -1.92 17.16 12.71
N PRO A 37 -2.89 18.05 12.46
CA PRO A 37 -3.92 17.80 11.45
C PRO A 37 -3.36 17.74 10.03
N ASP A 38 -2.43 18.64 9.69
CA ASP A 38 -1.81 18.68 8.36
C ASP A 38 -0.99 17.41 8.09
N ARG A 39 -0.31 16.86 9.11
CA ARG A 39 0.42 15.59 9.00
C ARG A 39 -0.52 14.43 8.64
N ILE A 40 -1.64 14.32 9.33
CA ILE A 40 -2.63 13.25 9.10
C ILE A 40 -3.17 13.31 7.66
N PHE A 41 -3.58 14.49 7.19
CA PHE A 41 -4.20 14.62 5.86
C PHE A 41 -3.20 14.58 4.71
N ARG A 42 -1.97 15.03 4.91
CA ARG A 42 -0.98 15.13 3.83
C ARG A 42 -0.05 13.92 3.73
N LEU A 43 0.12 13.19 4.83
CA LEU A 43 1.06 12.08 4.89
C LEU A 43 0.38 10.77 5.29
N ASP A 44 -0.21 10.69 6.49
CA ASP A 44 -0.65 9.40 7.07
C ASP A 44 -1.84 8.79 6.30
N LEU A 45 -2.88 9.58 5.99
CA LEU A 45 -4.03 9.12 5.19
C LEU A 45 -3.63 8.70 3.76
N PRO A 46 -2.88 9.52 2.99
CA PRO A 46 -2.34 9.10 1.70
C PRO A 46 -1.48 7.84 1.78
N TRP A 47 -0.64 7.70 2.81
CA TRP A 47 0.22 6.53 3.01
C TRP A 47 -0.59 5.24 3.21
N ILE A 48 -1.62 5.28 4.05
CA ILE A 48 -2.55 4.17 4.25
C ILE A 48 -3.28 3.84 2.94
N ALA A 49 -3.75 4.87 2.22
CA ALA A 49 -4.47 4.68 0.95
C ALA A 49 -3.59 4.00 -0.11
N ILE A 50 -2.33 4.41 -0.25
CA ILE A 50 -1.35 3.77 -1.14
C ILE A 50 -1.17 2.30 -0.76
N SER A 51 -1.02 2.02 0.54
CA SER A 51 -0.84 0.67 1.06
C SER A 51 -2.01 -0.26 0.73
N VAL A 52 -3.25 0.24 0.85
CA VAL A 52 -4.46 -0.47 0.44
C VAL A 52 -4.47 -0.70 -1.09
N LEU A 53 -4.21 0.35 -1.86
CA LEU A 53 -4.29 0.32 -3.33
C LEU A 53 -3.23 -0.60 -3.96
N MET A 54 -2.03 -0.67 -3.40
CA MET A 54 -0.99 -1.58 -3.88
C MET A 54 -1.48 -3.04 -3.85
N VAL A 55 -2.08 -3.45 -2.73
CA VAL A 55 -2.61 -4.81 -2.57
C VAL A 55 -3.79 -5.06 -3.50
N ALA A 56 -4.69 -4.08 -3.66
CA ALA A 56 -5.81 -4.17 -4.58
C ALA A 56 -5.36 -4.31 -6.05
N ALA A 57 -4.37 -3.51 -6.47
CA ALA A 57 -3.81 -3.57 -7.81
C ALA A 57 -3.11 -4.91 -8.09
N ALA A 58 -2.30 -5.39 -7.14
CA ALA A 58 -1.68 -6.70 -7.23
C ALA A 58 -2.73 -7.83 -7.35
N ALA A 59 -3.81 -7.74 -6.56
CA ALA A 59 -4.91 -8.70 -6.61
C ALA A 59 -5.70 -8.68 -7.93
N ALA A 60 -5.87 -7.51 -8.54
CA ALA A 60 -6.55 -7.37 -9.83
C ALA A 60 -5.80 -8.10 -10.95
N VAL A 61 -4.45 -8.07 -10.91
CA VAL A 61 -3.58 -8.74 -11.89
C VAL A 61 -3.41 -10.23 -11.56
N GLN A 62 -3.18 -10.58 -10.29
CA GLN A 62 -3.01 -11.97 -9.86
C GLN A 62 -4.37 -12.67 -9.71
N ARG A 63 -4.95 -13.06 -10.85
CA ARG A 63 -6.19 -13.85 -10.91
C ARG A 63 -5.99 -15.35 -10.63
N ASP A 64 -4.75 -15.84 -10.76
CA ASP A 64 -4.42 -17.25 -10.48
C ASP A 64 -4.24 -17.49 -8.97
N ARG A 65 -5.05 -18.43 -8.46
CA ARG A 65 -5.32 -18.66 -7.03
C ARG A 65 -5.14 -20.13 -6.64
N THR A 66 -4.43 -20.90 -7.46
CA THR A 66 -4.17 -22.33 -7.26
C THR A 66 -3.44 -22.63 -5.95
N SER A 67 -2.55 -21.75 -5.50
CA SER A 67 -1.80 -21.89 -4.25
C SER A 67 -1.96 -20.65 -3.38
N ARG A 68 -2.51 -20.84 -2.17
CA ARG A 68 -2.68 -19.76 -1.17
C ARG A 68 -1.37 -19.06 -0.80
N PRO A 69 -0.26 -19.76 -0.47
CA PRO A 69 0.99 -19.08 -0.14
C PRO A 69 1.57 -18.32 -1.33
N ARG A 70 1.50 -18.88 -2.54
CA ARG A 70 1.97 -18.20 -3.76
C ARG A 70 1.14 -16.95 -4.08
N TRP A 71 -0.16 -17.03 -3.87
CA TRP A 71 -1.07 -15.90 -4.05
C TRP A 71 -0.77 -14.79 -3.04
N LEU A 72 -0.61 -15.12 -1.75
CA LEU A 72 -0.23 -14.13 -0.73
C LEU A 72 1.12 -13.48 -1.04
N ALA A 73 2.13 -14.26 -1.46
CA ALA A 73 3.42 -13.72 -1.87
C ALA A 73 3.32 -12.77 -3.08
N ALA A 74 2.46 -13.10 -4.06
CA ALA A 74 2.22 -12.22 -5.21
C ALA A 74 1.55 -10.89 -4.80
N LEU A 75 0.72 -10.90 -3.75
CA LEU A 75 0.00 -9.73 -3.28
C LEU A 75 0.80 -8.87 -2.30
N LEU A 76 1.61 -9.48 -1.42
CA LEU A 76 2.17 -8.79 -0.26
C LEU A 76 3.68 -8.55 -0.34
N ALA A 77 4.43 -9.29 -1.15
CA ALA A 77 5.90 -9.17 -1.18
C ALA A 77 6.34 -7.73 -1.53
N VAL A 78 5.82 -7.18 -2.62
CA VAL A 78 6.16 -5.81 -3.04
C VAL A 78 5.57 -4.76 -2.10
N PRO A 79 4.28 -4.81 -1.70
CA PRO A 79 3.75 -3.81 -0.77
C PRO A 79 4.53 -3.72 0.54
N LEU A 80 4.90 -4.85 1.16
CA LEU A 80 5.66 -4.85 2.41
C LEU A 80 7.08 -4.28 2.23
N LEU A 81 7.76 -4.63 1.14
CA LEU A 81 9.08 -4.05 0.82
C LEU A 81 8.97 -2.54 0.56
N ALA A 82 7.94 -2.11 -0.15
CA ALA A 82 7.72 -0.70 -0.48
C ALA A 82 7.33 0.14 0.74
N ILE A 83 6.59 -0.44 1.70
CA ILE A 83 6.30 0.17 3.01
C ILE A 83 7.60 0.39 3.78
N ALA A 84 8.45 -0.64 3.87
CA ALA A 84 9.74 -0.53 4.55
C ALA A 84 10.65 0.52 3.87
N ALA A 85 10.70 0.53 2.55
CA ALA A 85 11.49 1.49 1.78
C ALA A 85 10.97 2.93 1.94
N GLY A 86 9.65 3.15 1.89
CA GLY A 86 9.07 4.48 2.06
C GLY A 86 9.17 4.99 3.49
N ALA A 87 9.12 4.12 4.51
CA ALA A 87 9.34 4.51 5.91
C ALA A 87 10.78 4.98 6.19
N ALA A 88 11.75 4.52 5.39
CA ALA A 88 13.14 4.98 5.44
C ALA A 88 13.36 6.29 4.65
N ALA A 89 12.36 6.79 3.93
CA ALA A 89 12.50 8.01 3.16
C ALA A 89 12.50 9.26 4.06
N PRO A 90 13.29 10.30 3.73
CA PRO A 90 13.43 11.50 4.56
C PRO A 90 12.25 12.46 4.34
N LEU A 91 11.03 12.03 4.72
CA LEU A 91 9.79 12.81 4.57
C LEU A 91 9.33 13.48 5.88
N GLY A 92 10.04 13.28 6.99
CA GLY A 92 9.72 13.86 8.30
C GLY A 92 10.86 13.68 9.31
N ASP A 93 10.57 13.94 10.59
CA ASP A 93 11.54 13.79 11.68
C ASP A 93 12.08 12.36 11.74
N GLY A 94 13.38 12.18 11.49
CA GLY A 94 14.09 10.90 11.36
C GLY A 94 14.23 10.09 12.66
N GLY A 95 13.25 10.18 13.56
CA GLY A 95 13.22 9.43 14.81
C GLY A 95 12.71 8.00 14.63
N VAL A 96 13.21 7.09 15.47
CA VAL A 96 12.85 5.66 15.45
C VAL A 96 11.35 5.42 15.65
N LEU A 97 10.72 6.15 16.57
CA LEU A 97 9.30 6.00 16.87
C LEU A 97 8.40 6.44 15.69
N PRO A 98 8.59 7.63 15.07
CA PRO A 98 7.91 7.99 13.83
C PRO A 98 8.04 6.94 12.72
N THR A 99 9.25 6.42 12.47
CA THR A 99 9.47 5.39 11.46
C THR A 99 8.71 4.11 11.77
N ALA A 100 8.70 3.67 13.04
CA ALA A 100 7.96 2.47 13.44
C ALA A 100 6.45 2.63 13.23
N LEU A 101 5.89 3.80 13.53
CA LEU A 101 4.47 4.11 13.29
C LEU A 101 4.14 4.08 11.79
N TYR A 102 5.00 4.65 10.94
CA TYR A 102 4.83 4.59 9.47
C TYR A 102 4.79 3.16 8.93
N VAL A 103 5.66 2.28 9.44
CA VAL A 103 5.66 0.86 9.05
C VAL A 103 4.35 0.20 9.51
N LEU A 104 3.89 0.48 10.74
CA LEU A 104 2.64 -0.08 11.27
C LEU A 104 1.42 0.40 10.48
N GLU A 105 1.34 1.68 10.12
CA GLU A 105 0.27 2.24 9.30
C GLU A 105 0.24 1.60 7.90
N GLY A 106 1.41 1.46 7.29
CA GLY A 106 1.54 0.79 6.00
C GLY A 106 1.10 -0.67 6.07
N ALA A 107 1.56 -1.40 7.08
CA ALA A 107 1.18 -2.80 7.30
C ALA A 107 -0.33 -2.94 7.57
N ALA A 108 -0.92 -2.05 8.37
CA ALA A 108 -2.35 -1.99 8.61
C ALA A 108 -3.12 -1.73 7.31
N GLY A 109 -2.68 -0.76 6.50
CA GLY A 109 -3.26 -0.49 5.19
C GLY A 109 -3.18 -1.71 4.24
N ALA A 110 -2.05 -2.39 4.19
CA ALA A 110 -1.91 -3.62 3.40
C ALA A 110 -2.84 -4.75 3.91
N ALA A 111 -2.99 -4.89 5.23
CA ALA A 111 -3.93 -5.85 5.83
C ALA A 111 -5.39 -5.52 5.47
N VAL A 112 -5.78 -4.24 5.53
CA VAL A 112 -7.11 -3.77 5.10
C VAL A 112 -7.33 -4.05 3.62
N GLY A 113 -6.34 -3.75 2.76
CA GLY A 113 -6.39 -4.07 1.33
C GLY A 113 -6.59 -5.56 1.08
N LEU A 114 -5.90 -6.42 1.83
CA LEU A 114 -6.08 -7.87 1.73
C LEU A 114 -7.48 -8.31 2.17
N ILE A 115 -8.00 -7.77 3.28
CA ILE A 115 -9.36 -8.06 3.75
C ILE A 115 -10.39 -7.67 2.69
N LEU A 116 -10.28 -6.47 2.10
CA LEU A 116 -11.16 -6.00 1.03
C LEU A 116 -11.15 -6.95 -0.17
N VAL A 117 -9.97 -7.35 -0.64
CA VAL A 117 -9.82 -8.31 -1.74
C VAL A 117 -10.48 -9.65 -1.41
N VAL A 118 -10.35 -10.12 -0.16
CA VAL A 118 -10.98 -11.37 0.29
C VAL A 118 -12.50 -11.23 0.38
N LEU A 119 -13.04 -10.12 0.88
CA LEU A 119 -14.48 -9.88 0.97
C LEU A 119 -15.13 -9.76 -0.40
N ILE A 120 -14.52 -9.01 -1.32
CA ILE A 120 -14.98 -8.90 -2.71
C ILE A 120 -15.04 -10.28 -3.36
N ARG A 121 -14.04 -11.14 -3.09
CA ARG A 121 -14.02 -12.53 -3.56
C ARG A 121 -15.20 -13.35 -3.02
N VAL A 122 -15.50 -13.27 -1.72
CA VAL A 122 -16.62 -14.00 -1.12
C VAL A 122 -17.94 -13.60 -1.77
N LYS A 123 -18.14 -12.29 -1.97
CA LYS A 123 -19.33 -11.75 -2.64
C LYS A 123 -19.46 -12.24 -4.10
N ALA A 124 -18.37 -12.26 -4.86
CA ALA A 124 -18.38 -12.69 -6.25
C ALA A 124 -18.74 -14.19 -6.42
N LYS A 125 -18.33 -15.05 -5.47
CA LYS A 125 -18.72 -16.47 -5.47
C LYS A 125 -20.20 -16.69 -5.19
N GLY A 126 -20.81 -15.84 -4.37
CA GLY A 126 -22.24 -15.93 -4.03
C GLY A 126 -23.20 -15.37 -5.08
N THR A 127 -22.70 -14.61 -6.07
CA THR A 127 -23.53 -13.86 -7.04
C THR A 127 -23.38 -14.35 -8.49
N GLY A 128 -22.74 -15.49 -8.73
CA GLY A 128 -22.63 -16.04 -10.09
C GLY A 128 -21.65 -15.31 -11.03
N GLY A 129 -20.87 -14.35 -10.51
CA GLY A 129 -19.64 -13.83 -11.11
C GLY A 129 -19.75 -13.07 -12.44
N TYR A 130 -19.68 -11.73 -12.38
CA TYR A 130 -19.24 -10.89 -13.50
C TYR A 130 -18.07 -10.00 -13.03
N TRP A 131 -16.83 -10.36 -13.40
CA TRP A 131 -15.59 -9.56 -13.31
C TRP A 131 -14.50 -10.09 -14.28
#